data_AF-D3LVH9-F1
#
_entry.id   AF-D3LVH9-F1
#
_cell.length_a   1.000
_cell.length_b   1.000
_cell.length_c   1.000
_cell.angle_alpha   90.00
_cell.angle_beta   90.00
_cell.angle_gamma   90.00
#
_symmetry.space_group_name_H-M   'P 1'
#
loop_
_entity.id
_entity.type
_entity.pdbx_description
1 polymer ?
#
loop_
_entity_poly.entity_id
_entity_poly.type
_entity_poly.pdbx_seq_one_letter_code
_entity_poly.pdbx_strand_id
1 'polypeptide(L)'
;MINKIISPGRTGRQLKLQVLPVDIILALAALALKDRFSFGKKRIKAFQEHVSKELSATPDGEIWEKILEKEDINLTRLKGTCERMIPVVGGKGQTERQRIYTMLYGSILGILYTLYAAYGFRRTRLEKMTNHFYIYAYGIIHKEYDLYELFECVKEELDVDTMETRRMNNGT
;
A
#
# COMPACT_ATOMS: atom_id res chain seq x y z
N MET A 1 3.99 -18.21 1.28
CA MET A 1 2.61 -18.52 1.77
C MET A 1 1.76 -17.25 1.73
N ILE A 2 0.49 -17.34 1.34
CA ILE A 2 -0.38 -16.21 0.94
C ILE A 2 -1.40 -15.92 2.05
N ASN A 3 -1.58 -14.65 2.42
CA ASN A 3 -2.51 -14.27 3.47
C ASN A 3 -3.92 -14.14 2.88
N LYS A 4 -4.89 -14.83 3.49
CA LYS A 4 -6.28 -14.81 3.05
C LYS A 4 -7.02 -13.77 3.87
N ILE A 5 -7.39 -12.66 3.24
CA ILE A 5 -8.33 -11.70 3.82
C ILE A 5 -9.73 -12.13 3.36
N ILE A 6 -10.62 -12.39 4.32
CA ILE A 6 -12.01 -12.71 4.02
C ILE A 6 -12.77 -11.38 4.07
N SER A 7 -13.20 -10.88 2.90
CA SER A 7 -14.15 -9.76 2.81
C SER A 7 -15.50 -10.30 2.31
N PRO A 8 -16.63 -9.84 2.90
CA PRO A 8 -17.95 -10.16 2.39
C PRO A 8 -18.19 -9.40 1.07
N GLY A 9 -18.28 -10.13 -0.05
CA GLY A 9 -18.66 -9.51 -1.32
C GLY A 9 -20.12 -9.07 -1.33
N ARG A 10 -20.46 -8.11 -2.20
CA ARG A 10 -21.81 -7.51 -2.40
C ARG A 10 -22.95 -8.52 -2.64
N THR A 11 -22.65 -9.79 -2.90
CA THR A 11 -23.63 -10.85 -3.21
C THR A 11 -23.80 -11.88 -2.08
N GLY A 12 -23.26 -11.65 -0.88
CA GLY A 12 -23.28 -12.63 0.21
C GLY A 12 -22.38 -13.86 -0.04
N ARG A 13 -21.69 -13.92 -1.19
CA ARG A 13 -20.58 -14.85 -1.42
C ARG A 13 -19.34 -14.33 -0.71
N GLN A 14 -18.80 -15.11 0.22
CA GLN A 14 -17.47 -14.89 0.78
C GLN A 14 -16.44 -15.07 -0.33
N LEU A 15 -15.97 -13.98 -0.91
CA LEU A 15 -14.81 -13.99 -1.80
C LEU A 15 -13.56 -14.11 -0.93
N LYS A 16 -12.84 -15.22 -1.06
CA LYS A 16 -11.50 -15.36 -0.47
C LYS A 16 -10.55 -14.51 -1.30
N LEU A 17 -10.40 -13.25 -0.92
CA LEU A 17 -9.43 -12.36 -1.52
C LEU A 17 -8.04 -12.68 -0.98
N GLN A 18 -7.14 -13.01 -1.90
CA GLN A 18 -5.72 -13.02 -1.62
C GLN A 18 -5.25 -11.59 -1.81
N VAL A 19 -5.06 -10.88 -0.70
CA VAL A 19 -4.60 -9.49 -0.70
C VAL A 19 -3.20 -9.48 -0.13
N LEU A 20 -2.23 -9.00 -0.91
CA LEU A 20 -0.90 -8.76 -0.36
C LEU A 20 -0.91 -7.39 0.33
N PRO A 21 -0.20 -7.24 1.46
CA PRO A 21 -0.08 -5.94 2.11
C PRO A 21 0.46 -4.84 1.17
N VAL A 22 1.30 -5.20 0.19
CA VAL A 22 1.82 -4.30 -0.85
C VAL A 22 0.68 -3.71 -1.69
N ASP A 23 -0.31 -4.52 -2.06
CA ASP A 23 -1.45 -4.12 -2.88
C ASP A 23 -2.29 -3.04 -2.20
N ILE A 24 -2.52 -3.20 -0.89
CA ILE A 24 -3.20 -2.20 -0.07
C ILE A 24 -2.44 -0.89 -0.15
N ILE A 25 -1.13 -0.91 0.10
CA ILE A 25 -0.31 0.29 0.12
C ILE A 25 -0.28 0.98 -1.26
N LEU A 26 -0.19 0.22 -2.36
CA LEU A 26 -0.25 0.77 -3.71
C LEU A 26 -1.61 1.40 -4.02
N ALA A 27 -2.72 0.77 -3.61
CA ALA A 27 -4.06 1.32 -3.80
C ALA A 27 -4.24 2.65 -3.07
N LEU A 28 -3.83 2.70 -1.80
CA LEU A 28 -3.87 3.91 -0.99
C LEU A 28 -3.02 5.02 -1.59
N ALA A 29 -1.85 4.67 -2.12
CA ALA A 29 -0.97 5.64 -2.77
C ALA A 29 -1.57 6.17 -4.07
N ALA A 30 -2.17 5.32 -4.90
CA ALA A 30 -2.80 5.73 -6.15
C ALA A 30 -3.95 6.73 -5.90
N LEU A 31 -4.80 6.47 -4.90
CA LEU A 31 -5.85 7.40 -4.49
C LEU A 31 -5.29 8.73 -3.99
N ALA A 32 -4.29 8.69 -3.10
CA ALA A 32 -3.64 9.90 -2.62
C ALA A 32 -3.07 10.75 -3.77
N LEU A 33 -2.41 10.11 -4.73
CA LEU A 33 -1.82 10.75 -5.89
C LEU A 33 -2.87 11.36 -6.82
N LYS A 34 -4.00 10.68 -7.01
CA LYS A 34 -5.15 11.20 -7.75
C LYS A 34 -5.72 12.44 -7.05
N ASP A 35 -6.13 12.29 -5.79
CA ASP A 35 -6.99 13.25 -5.10
C ASP A 35 -6.23 14.49 -4.62
N ARG A 36 -4.97 14.32 -4.20
CA ARG A 36 -4.18 15.40 -3.59
C ARG A 36 -3.17 16.03 -4.51
N PHE A 37 -2.77 15.32 -5.56
CA PHE A 37 -1.67 15.73 -6.43
C PHE A 37 -2.04 15.73 -7.92
N SER A 38 -3.31 15.44 -8.25
CA SER A 38 -3.86 15.47 -9.60
C SER A 38 -3.07 14.58 -10.58
N PHE A 39 -2.58 13.43 -10.12
CA PHE A 39 -1.97 12.46 -11.01
C PHE A 39 -3.07 11.80 -11.85
N GLY A 40 -2.99 11.97 -13.17
CA GLY A 40 -3.82 11.20 -14.10
C GLY A 40 -3.33 9.76 -14.26
N LYS A 41 -4.17 8.88 -14.83
CA LYS A 41 -3.92 7.44 -15.03
C LYS A 41 -2.51 7.11 -15.53
N LYS A 42 -2.07 7.79 -16.61
CA LYS A 42 -0.73 7.57 -17.19
C LYS A 42 0.41 7.83 -16.21
N ARG A 43 0.28 8.87 -15.37
CA ARG A 43 1.29 9.23 -14.39
C ARG A 43 1.31 8.28 -13.20
N ILE A 44 0.14 7.76 -12.81
CA ILE A 44 0.02 6.72 -11.77
C ILE A 44 0.67 5.42 -12.25
N LYS A 45 0.42 5.00 -13.49
CA LYS A 45 1.06 3.82 -14.07
C LYS A 45 2.58 3.94 -14.12
N ALA A 46 3.09 5.08 -14.61
CA ALA A 46 4.53 5.36 -14.58
C ALA A 46 5.11 5.33 -13.15
N PHE A 47 4.37 5.88 -12.17
CA PHE A 47 4.75 5.84 -10.77
C PHE A 47 4.87 4.39 -10.25
N GLN A 48 3.92 3.52 -10.57
CA GLN A 48 3.98 2.11 -10.17
C GLN A 48 5.19 1.38 -10.78
N GLU A 49 5.50 1.66 -12.05
CA GLU A 49 6.70 1.11 -12.70
C GLU A 49 7.98 1.56 -11.98
N HIS A 50 8.05 2.83 -11.54
CA HIS A 50 9.17 3.32 -10.74
C HIS A 50 9.24 2.63 -9.38
N VAL A 51 8.13 2.48 -8.66
CA VAL A 51 8.10 1.76 -7.37
C VAL A 51 8.58 0.32 -7.56
N SER A 52 8.10 -0.38 -8.58
CA SER A 52 8.52 -1.75 -8.87
C SER A 52 10.03 -1.85 -9.14
N LYS A 53 10.61 -0.86 -9.85
CA LYS A 53 12.06 -0.81 -10.11
C LYS A 53 12.83 -0.56 -8.82
N GLU A 54 12.40 0.39 -7.98
CA GLU A 54 13.08 0.68 -6.72
C GLU A 54 13.05 -0.50 -5.76
N LEU A 55 11.90 -1.16 -5.61
CA LEU A 55 11.74 -2.36 -4.79
C LEU A 55 12.60 -3.53 -5.29
N SER A 56 12.94 -3.56 -6.58
CA SER A 56 13.78 -4.61 -7.19
C SER A 56 15.28 -4.28 -7.15
N ALA A 57 15.64 -3.01 -7.24
CA ALA A 57 17.03 -2.55 -7.36
C ALA A 57 17.73 -2.32 -6.01
N THR A 58 16.97 -1.87 -5.01
CA THR A 58 17.54 -1.53 -3.69
C THR A 58 16.86 -2.38 -2.62
N PRO A 59 17.47 -3.51 -2.20
CA PRO A 59 16.90 -4.34 -1.14
C PRO A 59 17.04 -3.71 0.25
N ASP A 60 17.82 -2.64 0.39
CA ASP A 60 18.13 -2.03 1.68
C ASP A 60 17.20 -0.85 2.00
N GLY A 61 16.09 -1.16 2.67
CA GLY A 61 15.14 -0.17 3.18
C GLY A 61 15.75 0.83 4.17
N GLU A 62 16.91 0.55 4.78
CA GLU A 62 17.57 1.49 5.69
C GLU A 62 18.04 2.76 4.97
N ILE A 63 18.42 2.65 3.69
CA ILE A 63 18.80 3.81 2.89
C ILE A 63 17.59 4.74 2.71
N TRP A 64 16.41 4.17 2.45
CA TRP A 64 15.17 4.93 2.32
C TRP A 64 14.79 5.59 3.65
N GLU A 65 14.91 4.87 4.77
CA GLU A 65 14.68 5.46 6.09
C GLU A 65 15.56 6.69 6.32
N LYS A 66 16.87 6.56 6.12
CA LYS A 66 17.83 7.67 6.31
C LYS A 66 17.53 8.89 5.44
N ILE A 67 17.08 8.67 4.21
CA ILE A 67 16.71 9.77 3.29
C ILE A 67 15.40 10.43 3.74
N LEU A 68 14.41 9.64 4.14
CA LEU A 68 13.12 10.16 4.59
C LEU A 68 13.21 10.85 5.95
N GLU A 69 14.10 10.41 6.85
CA GLU A 69 14.41 11.10 8.11
C GLU A 69 15.02 12.48 7.87
N LYS A 70 15.89 12.62 6.86
CA LYS A 70 16.45 13.94 6.47
C LYS A 70 15.38 14.90 5.93
N GLU A 71 14.26 14.37 5.46
CA GLU A 71 13.09 15.13 5.05
C GLU A 71 12.07 15.31 6.19
N ASP A 72 12.48 15.07 7.44
CA ASP A 72 11.68 15.16 8.67
C ASP A 72 10.41 14.28 8.69
N ILE A 73 10.42 13.17 7.95
CA ILE A 73 9.28 12.23 7.97
C ILE A 73 9.27 11.43 9.26
N ASN A 74 8.14 11.46 9.96
CA ASN A 74 7.94 10.74 11.22
C ASN A 74 7.80 9.22 10.98
N LEU A 75 8.93 8.53 10.90
CA LEU A 75 8.97 7.08 10.71
C LEU A 75 8.38 6.33 11.90
N THR A 76 8.54 6.81 13.13
CA THR A 76 7.97 6.17 14.34
C THR A 76 6.44 6.01 14.26
N ARG A 77 5.73 7.08 13.87
CA ARG A 77 4.27 7.02 13.67
C ARG A 77 3.89 6.08 12.53
N LEU A 78 4.72 6.01 11.50
CA LEU A 78 4.51 5.13 10.35
C LEU A 78 4.67 3.66 10.74
N LYS A 79 5.72 3.32 11.48
CA LYS A 79 5.95 1.98 12.07
C LYS A 79 4.76 1.56 12.95
N GLY A 80 4.36 2.39 13.91
CA GLY A 80 3.23 2.08 14.79
C GLY A 80 1.87 1.98 14.07
N THR A 81 1.71 2.64 12.93
CA THR A 81 0.49 2.46 12.09
C THR A 81 0.52 1.13 11.34
N CYS A 82 1.69 0.73 10.80
CA CYS A 82 1.84 -0.57 10.17
C CYS A 82 1.54 -1.71 11.15
N GLU A 83 2.04 -1.63 12.39
CA GLU A 83 1.77 -2.62 13.43
C GLU A 83 0.27 -2.81 13.72
N ARG A 84 -0.49 -1.71 13.73
CA ARG A 84 -1.95 -1.74 13.92
C ARG A 84 -2.70 -2.32 12.72
N MET A 85 -2.15 -2.23 11.52
CA MET A 85 -2.74 -2.83 10.31
C MET A 85 -2.53 -4.35 10.24
N ILE A 86 -1.46 -4.90 10.83
CA ILE A 86 -1.13 -6.33 10.78
C ILE A 86 -2.34 -7.26 11.10
N PRO A 87 -3.07 -7.09 12.22
CA PRO A 87 -4.20 -7.97 12.52
C PRO A 87 -5.34 -7.86 11.50
N VAL A 88 -5.54 -6.68 10.91
CA VAL A 88 -6.60 -6.41 9.93
C VAL A 88 -6.32 -7.12 8.61
N VAL A 89 -5.05 -7.19 8.23
CA VAL A 89 -4.59 -7.89 7.01
C VAL A 89 -4.34 -9.39 7.24
N GLY A 90 -4.77 -9.92 8.39
CA GLY A 90 -4.82 -11.35 8.67
C GLY A 90 -3.56 -11.94 9.31
N GLY A 91 -2.62 -11.13 9.80
CA GLY A 91 -1.38 -11.64 10.40
C GLY A 91 -1.55 -12.38 11.72
N LYS A 92 -1.22 -13.67 11.74
CA LYS A 92 -1.31 -14.55 12.90
C LYS A 92 0.06 -15.14 13.27
N GLY A 93 0.42 -15.08 14.55
CA GLY A 93 1.70 -15.58 15.03
C GLY A 93 2.89 -14.68 14.64
N GLN A 94 4.04 -14.91 15.28
CA GLN A 94 5.16 -13.96 15.25
C GLN A 94 5.78 -13.80 13.84
N THR A 95 6.05 -14.91 13.15
CA THR A 95 6.70 -14.90 11.83
C THR A 95 5.84 -14.22 10.77
N GLU A 96 4.54 -14.50 10.74
CA GLU A 96 3.63 -13.89 9.77
C GLU A 96 3.46 -12.39 10.02
N ARG A 97 3.33 -12.00 11.30
CA ARG A 97 3.27 -10.59 11.71
C ARG A 97 4.51 -9.83 11.25
N GLN A 98 5.70 -10.38 11.48
CA GLN A 98 6.94 -9.76 11.04
C GLN A 98 7.00 -9.59 9.52
N ARG A 99 6.60 -10.62 8.77
CA ARG A 99 6.57 -10.56 7.31
C ARG A 99 5.59 -9.52 6.80
N ILE A 100 4.37 -9.46 7.34
CA ILE A 100 3.37 -8.45 6.97
C ILE A 100 3.89 -7.06 7.30
N TYR A 101 4.48 -6.87 8.48
CA TYR A 101 5.08 -5.62 8.87
C TYR A 101 6.12 -5.17 7.84
N THR A 102 7.07 -6.04 7.49
CA THR A 102 8.09 -5.76 6.46
C THR A 102 7.46 -5.40 5.13
N MET A 103 6.40 -6.10 4.70
CA MET A 103 5.70 -5.79 3.45
C MET A 103 4.98 -4.44 3.50
N LEU A 104 4.23 -4.14 4.55
CA LEU A 104 3.53 -2.85 4.72
C LEU A 104 4.54 -1.70 4.77
N TYR A 105 5.46 -1.80 5.72
CA TYR A 105 6.41 -0.74 6.01
C TYR A 105 7.37 -0.51 4.85
N GLY A 106 7.95 -1.57 4.30
CA GLY A 106 8.82 -1.51 3.13
C GLY A 106 8.13 -0.92 1.91
N SER A 107 6.86 -1.27 1.66
CA SER A 107 6.10 -0.69 0.54
C SER A 107 5.89 0.81 0.71
N ILE A 108 5.57 1.27 1.92
CA ILE A 108 5.37 2.70 2.18
C ILE A 108 6.69 3.46 2.01
N LEU A 109 7.79 2.92 2.54
CA LEU A 109 9.11 3.52 2.36
C LEU A 109 9.49 3.61 0.88
N GLY A 110 9.33 2.53 0.12
CA GLY A 110 9.59 2.50 -1.32
C GLY A 110 8.78 3.56 -2.07
N ILE A 111 7.49 3.68 -1.76
CA ILE A 111 6.61 4.70 -2.35
C ILE A 111 7.07 6.12 -2.02
N LEU A 112 7.34 6.42 -0.74
CA LEU A 112 7.76 7.75 -0.32
C LEU A 112 9.12 8.11 -0.94
N TYR A 113 10.04 7.16 -0.99
CA TYR A 113 11.33 7.32 -1.65
C TYR A 113 11.19 7.55 -3.15
N THR A 114 10.34 6.79 -3.86
CA THR A 114 10.07 7.01 -5.28
C THR A 114 9.51 8.41 -5.53
N LEU A 115 8.58 8.89 -4.69
CA LEU A 115 8.06 10.24 -4.80
C LEU A 115 9.14 11.30 -4.59
N TYR A 116 10.06 11.06 -3.65
CA TYR A 116 11.21 11.93 -3.41
C TYR A 116 12.18 11.97 -4.59
N ALA A 117 12.60 10.79 -5.08
CA ALA A 117 13.67 10.65 -6.06
C ALA A 117 13.21 10.95 -7.50
N ALA A 118 12.06 10.40 -7.92
CA ALA A 118 11.58 10.51 -9.30
C ALA A 118 10.63 11.70 -9.52
N TYR A 119 9.93 12.15 -8.47
CA TYR A 119 8.89 13.19 -8.59
C TYR A 119 9.23 14.48 -7.84
N GLY A 120 10.40 14.54 -7.19
CA GLY A 120 10.88 15.73 -6.48
C GLY A 120 10.03 16.11 -5.28
N PHE A 121 9.29 15.17 -4.68
CA PHE A 121 8.57 15.46 -3.45
C PHE A 121 9.59 15.71 -2.34
N ARG A 122 9.31 16.73 -1.54
CA ARG A 122 10.05 17.09 -0.34
C ARG A 122 9.10 17.05 0.84
N ARG A 123 9.63 17.27 2.04
CA ARG A 123 8.92 17.30 3.33
C ARG A 123 7.41 17.57 3.23
N THR A 124 6.96 18.76 2.85
CA THR A 124 5.53 19.12 2.86
C THR A 124 4.64 18.20 2.00
N ARG A 125 5.13 17.75 0.85
CA ARG A 125 4.36 16.85 -0.03
C ARG A 125 4.42 15.40 0.46
N LEU A 126 5.56 14.99 1.01
CA LEU A 126 5.71 13.68 1.64
C LEU A 126 4.86 13.56 2.91
N GLU A 127 4.79 14.61 3.73
CA GLU A 127 3.89 14.70 4.90
C GLU A 127 2.42 14.64 4.49
N LYS A 128 2.03 15.30 3.39
CA LYS A 128 0.66 15.16 2.85
C LYS A 128 0.37 13.71 2.45
N MET A 129 1.34 13.03 1.84
CA MET A 129 1.22 11.63 1.45
C MET A 129 1.06 10.71 2.68
N THR A 130 1.91 10.88 3.71
CA THR A 130 1.84 10.07 4.93
C THR A 130 0.57 10.34 5.73
N ASN A 131 0.11 11.59 5.80
CA ASN A 131 -1.18 11.92 6.42
C ASN A 131 -2.36 11.24 5.73
N HIS A 132 -2.34 11.18 4.39
CA HIS A 132 -3.37 10.50 3.61
C HIS A 132 -3.36 8.98 3.86
N PHE A 133 -2.16 8.40 3.93
CA PHE A 133 -2.00 7.01 4.36
C PHE A 133 -2.60 6.77 5.75
N TYR A 134 -2.35 7.65 6.73
CA TYR A 134 -2.92 7.50 8.08
C TYR A 134 -4.45 7.55 8.10
N ILE A 135 -5.06 8.41 7.28
CA ILE A 135 -6.53 8.51 7.17
C ILE A 135 -7.11 7.20 6.64
N TYR A 136 -6.56 6.66 5.54
CA TYR A 136 -7.08 5.41 5.00
C TYR A 136 -6.75 4.19 5.86
N ALA A 137 -5.56 4.14 6.46
CA ALA A 137 -5.19 3.09 7.39
C ALA A 137 -6.15 3.07 8.59
N TYR A 138 -6.56 4.25 9.10
CA TYR A 138 -7.56 4.36 10.14
C TYR A 138 -8.90 3.73 9.72
N GLY A 139 -9.43 4.09 8.55
CA GLY A 139 -10.69 3.54 8.07
C GLY A 139 -10.63 2.03 7.80
N ILE A 140 -9.49 1.51 7.32
CA ILE A 140 -9.26 0.06 7.18
C ILE A 140 -9.26 -0.62 8.56
N ILE A 141 -8.54 -0.06 9.53
CA ILE A 141 -8.44 -0.62 10.89
C ILE A 141 -9.80 -0.67 11.57
N HIS A 142 -10.64 0.35 11.37
CA HIS A 142 -11.97 0.43 11.97
C HIS A 142 -13.07 -0.16 11.09
N LYS A 143 -12.71 -0.80 9.98
CA LYS A 143 -13.64 -1.43 9.01
C LYS A 143 -14.66 -0.45 8.42
N GLU A 144 -14.28 0.82 8.31
CA GLU A 144 -15.04 1.85 7.59
C GLU A 144 -14.88 1.71 6.08
N TYR A 145 -13.76 1.12 5.63
CA TYR A 145 -13.50 0.81 4.23
C TYR A 145 -13.45 -0.69 3.99
N ASP A 146 -14.25 -1.17 3.04
CA ASP A 146 -14.10 -2.51 2.51
C ASP A 146 -12.94 -2.56 1.50
N LEU A 147 -11.99 -3.47 1.72
CA LEU A 147 -10.79 -3.58 0.89
C LEU A 147 -11.09 -4.05 -0.54
N TYR A 148 -12.15 -4.83 -0.74
CA TYR A 148 -12.54 -5.26 -2.08
C TYR A 148 -13.07 -4.07 -2.89
N GLU A 149 -13.97 -3.28 -2.31
CA GLU A 149 -14.50 -2.08 -2.95
C GLU A 149 -13.41 -1.05 -3.25
N LEU A 150 -12.44 -0.92 -2.34
CA LEU A 150 -11.25 -0.10 -2.55
C LEU A 150 -10.47 -0.53 -3.80
N PHE A 151 -10.21 -1.82 -3.97
CA PHE A 151 -9.46 -2.33 -5.10
C PHE A 151 -10.23 -2.27 -6.42
N GLU A 152 -11.53 -2.53 -6.40
CA GLU A 152 -12.38 -2.36 -7.60
C GLU A 152 -12.35 -0.90 -8.07
N CYS A 153 -12.57 0.04 -7.15
CA CYS A 153 -12.52 1.48 -7.44
C CYS A 153 -11.17 1.89 -8.03
N VAL A 154 -10.06 1.50 -7.39
CA VAL A 154 -8.72 1.84 -7.87
C VAL A 154 -8.44 1.23 -9.25
N LYS A 155 -8.89 0.00 -9.52
CA LYS A 155 -8.72 -0.61 -10.84
C LYS A 155 -9.51 0.13 -11.92
N GLU A 156 -10.79 0.37 -11.70
CA GLU A 156 -11.66 1.02 -12.69
C GLU A 156 -11.27 2.48 -12.94
N GLU A 157 -11.01 3.21 -11.85
CA GLU A 157 -10.79 4.64 -11.91
C GLU A 157 -9.34 5.04 -12.23
N LEU A 158 -8.37 4.19 -11.91
CA LEU A 158 -6.94 4.53 -12.01
C LEU A 158 -6.13 3.60 -12.89
N ASP A 159 -6.73 2.52 -13.41
CA ASP A 159 -6.04 1.49 -14.21
C ASP A 159 -4.84 0.90 -13.46
N VAL A 160 -5.02 0.75 -12.15
CA VAL A 160 -4.02 0.22 -11.22
C VAL A 160 -4.39 -1.21 -10.89
N ASP A 161 -3.55 -2.15 -11.37
CA ASP A 161 -3.67 -3.54 -10.98
C ASP A 161 -3.08 -3.75 -9.58
N THR A 162 -3.90 -3.50 -8.56
CA THR A 162 -3.61 -3.90 -7.16
C THR A 162 -4.04 -5.33 -6.87
N MET A 163 -4.87 -5.92 -7.73
CA MET A 163 -5.05 -7.35 -7.73
C MET A 163 -4.11 -7.91 -8.78
N GLU A 164 -2.91 -8.37 -8.38
CA GLU A 164 -2.32 -9.47 -9.12
C GLU A 164 -3.43 -10.50 -9.21
N THR A 165 -3.94 -10.68 -10.42
CA THR A 165 -5.10 -11.50 -10.67
C THR A 165 -4.63 -12.94 -10.58
N ARG A 166 -4.35 -13.43 -9.37
CA ARG A 166 -4.56 -14.83 -9.04
C ARG A 166 -6.06 -15.02 -8.93
N ARG A 167 -6.74 -14.85 -10.07
CA ARG A 167 -7.66 -15.87 -10.53
C ARG A 167 -6.81 -17.13 -10.51
N MET A 168 -6.77 -17.80 -9.35
CA MET A 168 -6.49 -19.22 -9.36
C MET A 168 -7.43 -19.74 -10.43
N ASN A 169 -6.87 -20.28 -11.50
CA ASN A 169 -7.59 -21.20 -12.34
C ASN A 169 -8.29 -22.15 -11.38
N ASN A 170 -9.60 -21.95 -11.20
CA ASN A 170 -10.46 -22.97 -10.66
C ASN A 170 -10.53 -24.00 -11.80
N GLY A 171 -9.67 -25.01 -11.73
CA GLY A 171 -9.52 -26.07 -12.73
C GLY A 171 -8.09 -26.07 -13.28
N THR A 172 -7.25 -27.05 -13.02
CA THR A 172 -7.44 -28.49 -12.75
C THR A 172 -6.47 -28.98 -11.68
#